data_AF-A0A7K2QBC7-F1
#
_entry.id   AF-A0A7K2QBC7-F1
#
_cell.length_a   1.000
_cell.length_b   1.000
_cell.length_c   1.000
_cell.angle_alpha   90.00
_cell.angle_beta   90.00
_cell.angle_gamma   90.00
#
_symmetry.space_group_name_H-M   'P 1'
#
loop_
_entity.id
_entity.type
_entity.pdbx_description
1 polymer ?
#
loop_
_entity_poly.entity_id
_entity_poly.type
_entity_poly.pdbx_seq_one_letter_code
_entity_poly.pdbx_strand_id
1 'polypeptide(L)'
;PDALAARVAAALGDVLPAKGYGDQEALRTLVHTLAAGAADPADPLCAAHLHGPPLAVAAAADLAASALNPSLDSWDQAPAASAIEALLTRALAGEFYDTPRPDALVTTGGTEANQLALLLARERHGPHLTVLHGANAHHSVPRAAWLLGLPAATPLPAPAGTLDPARLA
;
A
#
# COMPACT_ATOMS: atom_id res chain seq x y z
N PRO A 1 -20.32 -13.03 5.78
CA PRO A 1 -20.15 -12.02 4.71
C PRO A 1 -21.47 -11.40 4.28
N ASP A 2 -22.43 -12.22 3.85
CA ASP A 2 -23.71 -11.74 3.30
C ASP A 2 -24.55 -10.96 4.32
N ALA A 3 -24.58 -11.42 5.58
CA ALA A 3 -25.27 -10.72 6.66
C ALA A 3 -24.70 -9.31 6.93
N LEU A 4 -23.37 -9.14 6.85
CA LEU A 4 -22.72 -7.83 6.99
C LEU A 4 -23.04 -6.95 5.78
N ALA A 5 -22.92 -7.49 4.56
CA ALA A 5 -23.26 -6.76 3.34
C ALA A 5 -24.72 -6.29 3.33
N ALA A 6 -25.66 -7.14 3.77
CA ALA A 6 -27.07 -6.77 3.91
C ALA A 6 -27.28 -5.65 4.94
N ARG A 7 -26.57 -5.68 6.08
CA ARG A 7 -26.61 -4.60 7.08
C ARG A 7 -26.06 -3.29 6.53
N VAL A 8 -24.94 -3.32 5.79
CA VAL A 8 -24.35 -2.14 5.15
C VAL A 8 -25.32 -1.56 4.12
N ALA A 9 -25.89 -2.39 3.24
CA ALA A 9 -26.85 -1.96 2.24
C ALA A 9 -28.11 -1.34 2.88
N ALA A 10 -28.62 -1.95 3.95
CA ALA A 10 -29.77 -1.41 4.68
C ALA A 10 -29.46 -0.07 5.37
N ALA A 11 -28.25 0.11 5.89
CA ALA A 11 -27.82 1.35 6.55
C ALA A 11 -27.58 2.50 5.54
N LEU A 12 -27.00 2.20 4.38
CA LEU A 12 -26.72 3.20 3.35
C LEU A 12 -27.94 3.57 2.51
N GLY A 13 -28.88 2.63 2.32
CA GLY A 13 -30.05 2.85 1.46
C GLY A 13 -29.65 3.11 0.01
N ASP A 14 -30.29 4.09 -0.62
CA ASP A 14 -29.86 4.62 -1.91
C ASP A 14 -28.62 5.51 -1.70
N VAL A 15 -27.47 5.07 -2.21
CA VAL A 15 -26.19 5.77 -2.05
C VAL A 15 -26.09 7.06 -2.87
N LEU A 16 -26.98 7.24 -3.87
CA LEU A 16 -27.02 8.42 -4.74
C LEU A 16 -28.47 8.91 -4.94
N PRO A 17 -29.14 9.33 -3.85
CA PRO A 17 -30.53 9.73 -3.91
C PRO A 17 -30.68 11.06 -4.65
N ALA A 18 -31.84 11.26 -5.30
CA ALA A 18 -32.16 12.52 -5.99
C ALA A 18 -32.08 13.75 -5.06
N LYS A 19 -32.29 13.57 -3.76
CA LYS A 19 -32.06 14.57 -2.72
C LYS A 19 -31.19 13.97 -1.62
N GLY A 20 -30.03 14.58 -1.38
CA GLY A 20 -29.10 14.14 -0.34
C GLY A 20 -29.66 14.28 1.07
N TYR A 21 -29.14 13.47 1.98
CA TYR A 21 -29.51 13.45 3.41
C TYR A 21 -28.85 14.58 4.23
N GLY A 22 -27.88 15.31 3.65
CA GLY A 22 -27.03 16.29 4.34
C GLY A 22 -25.68 15.69 4.74
N ASP A 23 -24.66 16.55 4.85
CA ASP A 23 -23.27 16.17 5.15
C ASP A 23 -23.11 15.49 6.51
N GLN A 24 -23.73 16.04 7.56
CA GLN A 24 -23.68 15.49 8.92
C GLN A 24 -24.32 14.09 8.99
N GLU A 25 -25.48 13.92 8.36
CA GLU A 25 -26.20 12.65 8.38
C GLU A 25 -25.47 11.58 7.57
N ALA A 26 -24.94 11.95 6.39
CA ALA A 26 -24.14 11.06 5.56
C ALA A 26 -22.87 10.62 6.28
N LEU A 27 -22.11 11.54 6.87
CA LEU A 27 -20.88 11.24 7.60
C LEU A 27 -21.16 10.35 8.82
N ARG A 28 -22.19 10.68 9.61
CA ARG A 28 -22.62 9.87 10.77
C ARG A 28 -22.93 8.45 10.33
N THR A 29 -23.77 8.29 9.30
CA THR A 29 -24.16 6.97 8.80
C THR A 29 -22.96 6.17 8.32
N LEU A 30 -22.06 6.78 7.56
CA LEU A 30 -20.85 6.15 7.06
C LEU A 30 -19.95 5.68 8.21
N VAL A 31 -19.61 6.57 9.14
CA VAL A 31 -18.71 6.27 10.26
C VAL A 31 -19.26 5.15 11.14
N HIS A 32 -20.54 5.22 11.51
CA HIS A 32 -21.16 4.16 12.32
C HIS A 32 -21.23 2.82 11.57
N THR A 33 -21.50 2.84 10.26
CA THR A 33 -21.57 1.62 9.45
C THR A 33 -20.20 0.97 9.32
N LEU A 34 -19.15 1.76 9.06
CA LEU A 34 -17.77 1.28 9.00
C LEU A 34 -17.30 0.74 10.35
N ALA A 35 -17.51 1.48 11.44
CA ALA A 35 -17.12 1.05 12.78
C ALA A 35 -17.80 -0.27 13.19
N ALA A 36 -19.08 -0.45 12.86
CA ALA A 36 -19.81 -1.67 13.19
C ALA A 36 -19.44 -2.89 12.33
N GLY A 37 -18.74 -2.68 11.20
CA GLY A 37 -18.36 -3.73 10.26
C GLY A 37 -16.85 -4.01 10.19
N ALA A 38 -16.03 -3.15 10.80
CA ALA A 38 -14.58 -3.27 10.79
C ALA A 38 -14.11 -4.37 11.76
N ALA A 39 -13.03 -5.07 11.38
CA ALA A 39 -12.19 -5.73 12.37
C ALA A 39 -11.45 -4.63 13.15
N ASP A 40 -11.41 -4.74 14.47
CA ASP A 40 -10.67 -3.79 15.30
C ASP A 40 -9.22 -4.28 15.47
N PRO A 41 -8.22 -3.69 14.80
CA PRO A 41 -6.82 -4.07 14.97
C PRO A 41 -6.28 -3.72 16.37
N ALA A 42 -6.99 -2.92 17.17
CA ALA A 42 -6.61 -2.58 18.54
C ALA A 42 -7.19 -3.55 19.59
N ASP A 43 -8.12 -4.43 19.19
CA ASP A 43 -8.64 -5.44 20.10
C ASP A 43 -7.51 -6.43 20.49
N PRO A 44 -7.28 -6.71 21.78
CA PRO A 44 -6.23 -7.62 22.23
C PRO A 44 -6.31 -9.04 21.66
N LEU A 45 -7.49 -9.45 21.18
CA LEU A 45 -7.74 -10.75 20.56
C LEU A 45 -7.72 -10.68 19.03
N CYS A 46 -7.45 -9.52 18.43
CA CYS A 46 -7.24 -9.38 17.00
C CYS A 46 -5.91 -10.02 16.59
N ALA A 47 -5.97 -11.29 16.20
CA ALA A 47 -4.82 -12.06 15.74
C ALA A 47 -4.64 -12.06 14.21
N ALA A 48 -5.44 -11.27 13.48
CA ALA A 48 -5.53 -11.34 12.01
C ALA A 48 -4.88 -10.14 11.32
N HIS A 49 -4.25 -10.43 10.16
CA HIS A 49 -3.65 -9.48 9.22
C HIS A 49 -2.43 -8.69 9.72
N LEU A 50 -1.67 -8.14 8.77
CA LEU A 50 -0.36 -7.52 9.02
C LEU A 50 -0.46 -6.12 9.67
N HIS A 51 -1.62 -5.49 9.63
CA HIS A 51 -1.80 -4.09 10.03
C HIS A 51 -2.12 -3.99 11.53
N GLY A 52 -1.31 -3.22 12.25
CA GLY A 52 -1.64 -2.78 13.60
C GLY A 52 -2.63 -1.61 13.61
N PRO A 53 -3.04 -1.15 14.81
CA PRO A 53 -3.86 0.04 14.97
C PRO A 53 -3.22 1.26 14.30
N PRO A 54 -3.99 2.08 13.56
CA PRO A 54 -3.46 3.31 13.00
C PRO A 54 -3.05 4.27 14.11
N LEU A 55 -1.93 4.97 13.92
CA LEU A 55 -1.51 6.02 14.84
C LEU A 55 -2.44 7.24 14.69
N ALA A 56 -2.95 7.77 15.82
CA ALA A 56 -3.83 8.94 15.80
C ALA A 56 -3.19 10.15 15.09
N VAL A 57 -1.88 10.33 15.23
CA VAL A 57 -1.12 11.39 14.55
C VAL A 57 -1.06 11.17 13.02
N ALA A 58 -1.01 9.92 12.56
CA ALA A 58 -1.02 9.61 11.13
C ALA A 58 -2.40 9.92 10.52
N ALA A 59 -3.48 9.54 11.20
CA ALA A 59 -4.84 9.90 10.77
C ALA A 59 -5.06 11.42 10.71
N ALA A 60 -4.51 12.17 11.67
CA ALA A 60 -4.57 13.64 11.65
C ALA A 60 -3.76 14.24 10.49
N ALA A 61 -2.59 13.66 10.15
CA ALA A 61 -1.79 14.08 9.02
C ALA A 61 -2.52 13.82 7.68
N ASP A 62 -3.17 12.67 7.52
CA ASP A 62 -3.97 12.36 6.33
C ASP A 62 -5.16 13.32 6.17
N LEU A 63 -5.82 13.69 7.27
CA LEU A 63 -6.85 14.74 7.26
C LEU A 63 -6.28 16.07 6.78
N ALA A 64 -5.10 16.48 7.30
CA ALA A 64 -4.46 17.72 6.90
C ALA A 64 -4.08 17.70 5.41
N ALA A 65 -3.48 16.61 4.91
CA ALA A 65 -3.16 16.46 3.50
C ALA A 65 -4.42 16.54 2.62
N SER A 66 -5.47 15.82 3.00
CA SER A 66 -6.75 15.79 2.29
C SER A 66 -7.45 17.15 2.26
N ALA A 67 -7.38 17.91 3.36
CA ALA A 67 -8.05 19.20 3.49
C ALA A 67 -7.26 20.38 2.88
N LEU A 68 -5.93 20.32 2.91
CA LEU A 68 -5.08 21.43 2.47
C LEU A 68 -4.74 21.34 0.98
N ASN A 69 -4.28 20.19 0.50
CA ASN A 69 -3.98 19.98 -0.90
C ASN A 69 -3.90 18.49 -1.25
N PRO A 70 -4.97 17.92 -1.84
CA PRO A 70 -4.94 16.54 -2.30
C PRO A 70 -4.19 16.36 -3.64
N SER A 71 -3.85 17.45 -4.35
CA SER A 71 -3.11 17.38 -5.62
C SER A 71 -1.61 17.28 -5.35
N LEU A 72 -1.16 16.07 -5.03
CA LEU A 72 0.23 15.74 -4.68
C LEU A 72 1.02 15.15 -5.86
N ASP A 73 0.66 15.50 -7.09
CA ASP A 73 1.13 14.89 -8.33
C ASP A 73 2.40 15.53 -8.90
N SER A 74 2.68 16.79 -8.56
CA SER A 74 3.85 17.52 -9.06
C SER A 74 4.37 18.57 -8.09
N TRP A 75 5.62 18.99 -8.30
CA TRP A 75 6.28 20.00 -7.46
C TRP A 75 5.57 21.36 -7.48
N ASP A 76 5.07 21.79 -8.63
CA ASP A 76 4.37 23.08 -8.77
C ASP A 76 3.00 23.08 -8.08
N GLN A 77 2.36 21.91 -7.94
CA GLN A 77 1.10 21.76 -7.21
C GLN A 77 1.30 21.53 -5.71
N ALA A 78 2.33 20.78 -5.29
CA ALA A 78 2.53 20.38 -3.90
C ALA A 78 3.97 20.60 -3.35
N PRO A 79 4.54 21.82 -3.45
CA PRO A 79 5.95 22.05 -3.14
C PRO A 79 6.33 21.71 -1.69
N ALA A 80 5.45 22.00 -0.73
CA ALA A 80 5.68 21.68 0.68
C ALA A 80 5.67 20.17 0.94
N ALA A 81 4.70 19.44 0.38
CA ALA A 81 4.60 17.99 0.55
C ALA A 81 5.77 17.28 -0.14
N SER A 82 6.14 17.69 -1.36
CA SER A 82 7.31 17.14 -2.06
C SER A 82 8.62 17.40 -1.29
N ALA A 83 8.78 18.58 -0.68
CA ALA A 83 9.95 18.87 0.15
C ALA A 83 10.01 17.99 1.41
N ILE A 84 8.87 17.79 2.07
CA ILE A 84 8.73 16.92 3.24
C ILE A 84 9.06 15.47 2.87
N GLU A 85 8.47 14.95 1.80
CA GLU A 85 8.71 13.59 1.34
C GLU A 85 10.20 13.37 1.03
N ALA A 86 10.82 14.28 0.28
CA ALA A 86 12.23 14.16 -0.09
C ALA A 86 13.16 14.19 1.14
N LEU A 87 12.83 14.96 2.18
CA LEU A 87 13.58 14.96 3.44
C LEU A 87 13.40 13.64 4.21
N LEU A 88 12.16 13.15 4.30
CA LEU A 88 11.83 11.92 4.99
C LEU A 88 12.45 10.69 4.31
N THR A 89 12.32 10.56 3.00
CA THR A 89 12.84 9.40 2.26
C THR A 89 14.36 9.34 2.32
N ARG A 90 15.06 10.47 2.21
CA ARG A 90 16.52 10.51 2.40
C ARG A 90 16.93 10.11 3.82
N ALA A 91 16.21 10.59 4.83
CA ALA A 91 16.49 10.21 6.22
C ALA A 91 16.31 8.71 6.42
N LEU A 92 15.19 8.14 5.98
CA LEU A 92 14.92 6.70 6.07
C LEU A 92 15.94 5.87 5.28
N ALA A 93 16.27 6.29 4.05
CA ALA A 93 17.25 5.58 3.23
C ALA A 93 18.63 5.55 3.90
N GLY A 94 19.02 6.63 4.56
CA GLY A 94 20.27 6.71 5.34
C GLY A 94 20.30 5.78 6.56
N GLU A 95 19.16 5.44 7.15
CA GLU A 95 19.08 4.49 8.27
C GLU A 95 19.24 3.02 7.81
N PHE A 96 18.82 2.69 6.59
CA PHE A 96 18.79 1.30 6.12
C PHE A 96 19.94 0.90 5.19
N TYR A 97 20.56 1.86 4.49
CA TYR A 97 21.51 1.57 3.42
C TYR A 97 22.85 2.29 3.61
N ASP A 98 23.92 1.51 3.74
CA ASP A 98 25.30 1.99 3.72
C ASP A 98 25.79 2.16 2.28
N THR A 99 25.25 3.16 1.58
CA THR A 99 25.68 3.53 0.22
C THR A 99 25.98 5.03 0.14
N PRO A 100 26.80 5.51 -0.82
CA PRO A 100 27.19 6.92 -0.85
C PRO A 100 26.02 7.91 -1.06
N ARG A 101 24.92 7.47 -1.68
CA ARG A 101 23.74 8.27 -2.00
C ARG A 101 22.49 7.39 -1.90
N PRO A 102 22.09 6.98 -0.68
CA PRO A 102 20.91 6.16 -0.51
C PRO A 102 19.68 7.01 -0.81
N ASP A 103 18.69 6.40 -1.44
CA ASP A 103 17.43 7.07 -1.78
C ASP A 103 16.26 6.12 -1.57
N ALA A 104 15.08 6.69 -1.39
CA ALA A 104 13.85 5.95 -1.21
C ALA A 104 12.69 6.75 -1.80
N LEU A 105 11.59 6.05 -2.06
CA LEU A 105 10.34 6.65 -2.50
C LEU A 105 9.18 5.98 -1.76
N VAL A 106 8.13 6.75 -1.51
CA VAL A 106 6.91 6.24 -0.89
C VAL A 106 6.05 5.60 -1.98
N THR A 107 5.52 4.40 -1.71
CA THR A 107 4.52 3.74 -2.56
C THR A 107 3.26 3.49 -1.75
N THR A 108 2.13 3.24 -2.41
CA THR A 108 0.88 2.89 -1.75
C THR A 108 0.93 1.52 -1.06
N GLY A 109 2.00 0.75 -1.25
CA GLY A 109 2.28 -0.48 -0.53
C GLY A 109 3.24 -1.43 -1.27
N GLY A 110 3.53 -2.56 -0.64
CA GLY A 110 4.53 -3.53 -1.14
C GLY A 110 4.25 -4.09 -2.54
N THR A 111 3.01 -4.10 -3.00
CA THR A 111 2.67 -4.53 -4.38
C THR A 111 3.21 -3.53 -5.41
N GLU A 112 2.96 -2.24 -5.21
CA GLU A 112 3.47 -1.18 -6.08
C GLU A 112 4.99 -1.10 -5.99
N ALA A 113 5.56 -1.20 -4.78
CA ALA A 113 7.01 -1.23 -4.59
C ALA A 113 7.69 -2.35 -5.41
N ASN A 114 7.13 -3.57 -5.40
CA ASN A 114 7.64 -4.67 -6.21
C ASN A 114 7.51 -4.41 -7.71
N GLN A 115 6.37 -3.85 -8.15
CA GLN A 115 6.17 -3.51 -9.56
C GLN A 115 7.18 -2.44 -10.02
N LEU A 116 7.38 -1.40 -9.23
CA LEU A 116 8.35 -0.34 -9.52
C LEU A 116 9.78 -0.87 -9.52
N ALA A 117 10.15 -1.73 -8.57
CA ALA A 117 11.47 -2.36 -8.52
C ALA A 117 11.78 -3.15 -9.80
N LEU A 118 10.82 -3.97 -10.27
CA LEU A 118 10.98 -4.73 -11.53
C LEU A 118 10.99 -3.82 -12.76
N LEU A 119 10.16 -2.75 -12.76
CA LEU A 119 10.19 -1.75 -13.82
C LEU A 119 11.58 -1.10 -13.91
N LEU A 120 12.12 -0.61 -12.80
CA LEU A 120 13.45 0.00 -12.75
C LEU A 120 14.56 -0.96 -13.18
N ALA A 121 14.48 -2.23 -12.77
CA ALA A 121 15.42 -3.26 -13.23
C ALA A 121 15.32 -3.45 -14.75
N ARG A 122 14.10 -3.54 -15.30
CA ARG A 122 13.86 -3.72 -16.74
C ARG A 122 14.39 -2.53 -17.55
N GLU A 123 14.12 -1.31 -17.12
CA GLU A 123 14.61 -0.11 -17.81
C GLU A 123 16.14 -0.02 -17.77
N ARG A 124 16.77 -0.50 -16.68
CA ARG A 124 18.23 -0.47 -16.53
C ARG A 124 18.94 -1.58 -17.31
N HIS A 125 18.38 -2.79 -17.38
CA HIS A 125 19.05 -3.98 -17.87
C HIS A 125 18.44 -4.56 -19.16
N GLY A 126 17.31 -4.03 -19.62
CA GLY A 126 16.57 -4.49 -20.78
C GLY A 126 15.44 -5.47 -20.43
N PRO A 127 14.64 -5.90 -21.43
CA PRO A 127 13.43 -6.70 -21.24
C PRO A 127 13.69 -8.18 -20.92
N HIS A 128 14.92 -8.66 -21.08
CA HIS A 128 15.28 -10.08 -20.92
C HIS A 128 15.75 -10.41 -19.50
N LEU A 129 14.96 -10.01 -18.50
CA LEU A 129 15.23 -10.30 -17.10
C LEU A 129 14.67 -11.66 -16.67
N THR A 130 15.45 -12.40 -15.91
CA THR A 130 14.97 -13.56 -15.16
C THR A 130 14.62 -13.12 -13.75
N VAL A 131 13.34 -13.23 -13.39
CA VAL A 131 12.86 -12.91 -12.03
C VAL A 131 12.82 -14.19 -11.22
N LEU A 132 13.64 -14.27 -10.16
CA LEU A 132 13.65 -15.36 -9.20
C LEU A 132 12.97 -14.91 -7.90
N HIS A 133 12.16 -15.76 -7.28
CA HIS A 133 11.55 -15.45 -5.98
C HIS A 133 11.35 -16.71 -5.14
N GLY A 134 11.27 -16.57 -3.82
CA GLY A 134 10.88 -17.69 -2.95
C GLY A 134 9.47 -18.16 -3.23
N ALA A 135 9.21 -19.46 -3.08
CA ALA A 135 7.87 -20.05 -3.19
C ALA A 135 6.90 -19.50 -2.11
N ASN A 136 7.44 -18.95 -1.03
CA ASN A 136 6.72 -18.24 0.02
C ASN A 136 6.66 -16.72 -0.18
N ALA A 137 7.19 -16.18 -1.28
CA ALA A 137 7.16 -14.76 -1.56
C ALA A 137 5.73 -14.28 -1.85
N HIS A 138 5.49 -12.99 -1.61
CA HIS A 138 4.19 -12.39 -1.89
C HIS A 138 3.86 -12.47 -3.39
N HIS A 139 2.60 -12.77 -3.71
CA HIS A 139 2.11 -12.95 -5.08
C HIS A 139 2.27 -11.70 -5.98
N SER A 140 2.59 -10.53 -5.40
CA SER A 140 2.90 -9.31 -6.14
C SER A 140 4.13 -9.45 -7.05
N VAL A 141 5.10 -10.30 -6.72
CA VAL A 141 6.31 -10.48 -7.54
C VAL A 141 6.01 -11.14 -8.89
N PRO A 142 5.41 -12.34 -8.96
CA PRO A 142 5.03 -12.93 -10.25
C PRO A 142 3.97 -12.10 -10.99
N ARG A 143 3.07 -11.41 -10.27
CA ARG A 143 2.12 -10.47 -10.87
C ARG A 143 2.83 -9.29 -11.56
N ALA A 144 3.83 -8.69 -10.93
CA ALA A 144 4.59 -7.59 -11.50
C ALA A 144 5.35 -8.02 -12.76
N ALA A 145 5.98 -9.20 -12.75
CA ALA A 145 6.64 -9.75 -13.93
C ALA A 145 5.66 -9.89 -15.11
N TRP A 146 4.47 -10.44 -14.85
CA TRP A 146 3.41 -10.58 -15.85
C TRP A 146 2.93 -9.22 -16.39
N LEU A 147 2.62 -8.25 -15.50
CA LEU A 147 2.16 -6.91 -15.90
C LEU A 147 3.19 -6.15 -16.77
N LEU A 148 4.48 -6.40 -16.54
CA LEU A 148 5.57 -5.75 -17.26
C LEU A 148 6.01 -6.49 -18.53
N GLY A 149 5.34 -7.59 -18.88
CA GLY A 149 5.68 -8.40 -20.06
C GLY A 149 7.04 -9.10 -19.96
N LEU A 150 7.52 -9.34 -18.74
CA LEU A 150 8.74 -10.10 -18.51
C LEU A 150 8.47 -11.62 -18.66
N PRO A 151 9.52 -12.44 -18.86
CA PRO A 151 9.41 -13.88 -18.70
C PRO A 151 8.74 -14.26 -17.37
N ALA A 152 8.04 -15.40 -17.36
CA ALA A 152 7.39 -15.89 -16.15
C ALA A 152 8.40 -16.00 -15.00
N ALA A 153 8.05 -15.41 -13.86
CA ALA A 153 8.91 -15.45 -12.67
C ALA A 153 9.05 -16.89 -12.16
N THR A 154 10.26 -17.28 -11.78
CA THR A 154 10.59 -18.63 -11.36
C THR A 154 10.53 -18.74 -9.82
N PRO A 155 9.62 -19.55 -9.26
CA PRO A 155 9.58 -19.81 -7.83
C PRO A 155 10.70 -20.77 -7.42
N LEU A 156 11.36 -20.47 -6.31
CA LEU A 156 12.42 -21.27 -5.72
C LEU A 156 11.95 -21.86 -4.38
N PRO A 157 12.21 -23.14 -4.08
CA PRO A 157 11.82 -23.72 -2.80
C PRO A 157 12.43 -22.97 -1.60
N ALA A 158 11.58 -22.66 -0.62
CA ALA A 158 11.99 -22.03 0.65
C ALA A 158 11.47 -22.83 1.86
N PRO A 159 11.85 -24.12 2.01
CA PRO A 159 11.27 -25.03 3.01
C PRO A 159 11.55 -24.61 4.47
N ALA A 160 12.62 -23.84 4.69
CA ALA A 160 12.95 -23.27 6.00
C ALA A 160 12.38 -21.85 6.21
N GLY A 161 11.53 -21.36 5.30
CA GLY A 161 11.03 -19.98 5.31
C GLY A 161 11.99 -18.95 4.70
N THR A 162 13.22 -19.34 4.37
CA THR A 162 14.22 -18.51 3.71
C THR A 162 14.65 -19.10 2.38
N LEU A 163 15.12 -18.24 1.47
CA LEU A 163 15.80 -18.67 0.25
C LEU A 163 17.19 -19.19 0.58
N ASP A 164 17.58 -20.28 -0.08
CA ASP A 164 18.94 -20.83 -0.04
C ASP A 164 19.78 -20.19 -1.16
N PRO A 165 20.76 -19.32 -0.84
CA PRO A 165 21.57 -18.66 -1.86
C PRO A 165 22.36 -19.63 -2.75
N ALA A 166 22.67 -20.83 -2.25
CA ALA A 166 23.37 -21.85 -3.04
C ALA A 166 22.50 -22.39 -4.19
N ARG A 167 21.19 -22.16 -4.18
CA ARG A 167 20.24 -22.54 -5.22
C ARG A 167 19.96 -21.43 -6.25
N LEU A 168 20.66 -20.29 -6.14
CA LEU A 168 20.54 -19.17 -7.07
C LEU A 168 21.50 -19.25 -8.26
N ALA A 169 22.42 -20.23 -8.27
CA ALA A 169 23.43 -20.45 -9.29
C ALA A 169 22.95 -21.35 -10.44
#